data_AF-A0A059LHQ5-F1
#
_entry.id   AF-A0A059LHQ5-F1
#
_cell.length_a   1.000
_cell.length_b   1.000
_cell.length_c   1.000
_cell.angle_alpha   90.00
_cell.angle_beta   90.00
_cell.angle_gamma   90.00
#
_symmetry.space_group_name_H-M   'P 1'
#
loop_
_entity.id
_entity.type
_entity.pdbx_description
1 polymer ?
#
loop_
_entity_poly.entity_id
_entity_poly.type
_entity_poly.pdbx_seq_one_letter_code
_entity_poly.pdbx_strand_id
1 'polypeptide(L)'
;MAQVLDITALLSAAQSADASVRNAAEQQLQALQESQYASFLLSLSAELSNNDKPVDARRLAGLVLKNTLDARDDARKAAFAAAWVALDPAVAEAIRSHLLSALSTEIGD
;
A
#
# COMPACT_ATOMS: atom_id res chain seq x y z
N MET A 1 5.87 7.69 -14.95
CA MET A 1 6.04 8.38 -13.66
C MET A 1 5.09 7.73 -12.67
N ALA A 2 5.53 7.44 -11.45
CA ALA A 2 4.63 6.92 -10.42
C ALA A 2 3.65 8.01 -9.99
N GLN A 3 2.39 7.66 -9.76
CA GLN A 3 1.34 8.60 -9.35
C GLN A 3 0.53 8.02 -8.18
N VAL A 4 0.01 8.90 -7.33
CA VAL A 4 -0.90 8.52 -6.25
C VAL A 4 -2.26 8.20 -6.86
N LEU A 5 -2.74 6.99 -6.63
CA LEU A 5 -4.06 6.49 -7.02
C LEU A 5 -4.98 6.50 -5.79
N ASP A 6 -6.27 6.75 -6.00
CA ASP A 6 -7.26 6.65 -4.93
C ASP A 6 -7.59 5.18 -4.65
N ILE A 7 -6.91 4.62 -3.64
CA ILE A 7 -7.07 3.21 -3.25
C ILE A 7 -8.04 3.03 -2.08
N THR A 8 -8.57 4.11 -1.48
CA THR A 8 -9.48 4.02 -0.32
C THR A 8 -10.70 3.15 -0.61
N ALA A 9 -11.32 3.35 -1.78
CA ALA A 9 -12.50 2.60 -2.18
C ALA A 9 -12.20 1.11 -2.38
N LEU A 10 -11.03 0.78 -2.96
CA LEU A 10 -10.56 -0.59 -3.13
C LEU A 10 -10.28 -1.28 -1.79
N LEU A 11 -9.60 -0.57 -0.89
CA LEU A 11 -9.31 -1.06 0.47
C LEU A 11 -10.59 -1.25 1.29
N SER A 12 -11.58 -0.37 1.12
CA SER A 12 -12.89 -0.52 1.75
C SER A 12 -13.67 -1.69 1.15
N ALA A 13 -13.63 -1.87 -0.17
CA ALA A 13 -14.30 -2.98 -0.85
C ALA A 13 -13.66 -4.34 -0.49
N ALA A 14 -12.34 -4.38 -0.26
CA ALA A 14 -11.62 -5.54 0.24
C ALA A 14 -12.01 -5.93 1.70
N GLN A 15 -12.78 -5.10 2.41
CA GLN A 15 -13.36 -5.41 3.71
C GLN A 15 -14.86 -5.70 3.66
N SER A 16 -15.45 -5.74 2.46
CA SER A 16 -16.88 -6.01 2.31
C SER A 16 -17.25 -7.42 2.80
N ALA A 17 -18.42 -7.52 3.43
CA ALA A 17 -19.02 -8.80 3.81
C ALA A 17 -19.42 -9.64 2.58
N ASP A 18 -19.69 -8.99 1.43
CA ASP A 18 -19.97 -9.68 0.18
C ASP A 18 -18.67 -10.24 -0.42
N ALA A 19 -18.61 -11.57 -0.55
CA ALA A 19 -17.46 -12.26 -1.10
C ALA A 19 -17.14 -11.88 -2.55
N SER A 20 -18.14 -11.52 -3.35
CA SER A 20 -17.94 -11.14 -4.75
C SER A 20 -17.23 -9.79 -4.85
N VAL A 21 -17.68 -8.81 -4.05
CA VAL A 21 -17.08 -7.46 -3.98
C VAL A 21 -15.66 -7.55 -3.43
N ARG A 22 -15.47 -8.34 -2.37
CA ARG A 22 -14.16 -8.53 -1.75
C ARG A 22 -13.16 -9.15 -2.72
N ASN A 23 -13.51 -10.26 -3.36
CA ASN A 23 -12.63 -10.95 -4.31
C ASN A 23 -12.28 -10.06 -5.52
N ALA A 24 -13.25 -9.27 -6.02
CA ALA A 24 -13.00 -8.33 -7.10
C ALA A 24 -12.02 -7.23 -6.70
N ALA A 25 -12.16 -6.69 -5.49
CA ALA A 25 -11.25 -5.67 -4.96
C ALA A 25 -9.83 -6.23 -4.76
N GLU A 26 -9.70 -7.43 -4.19
CA GLU A 26 -8.41 -8.12 -4.03
C GLU A 26 -7.71 -8.36 -5.38
N GLN A 27 -8.45 -8.82 -6.39
CA GLN A 27 -7.91 -9.00 -7.74
C GLN A 27 -7.44 -7.67 -8.36
N GLN A 28 -8.18 -6.59 -8.15
CA GLN A 28 -7.79 -5.26 -8.63
C GLN A 28 -6.54 -4.74 -7.92
N LEU A 29 -6.44 -4.92 -6.60
CA LEU A 29 -5.24 -4.57 -5.82
C LEU A 29 -4.03 -5.36 -6.32
N GLN A 30 -4.19 -6.65 -6.59
CA GLN A 30 -3.10 -7.48 -7.10
C GLN A 30 -2.68 -7.10 -8.52
N ALA A 31 -3.64 -6.82 -9.40
CA ALA A 31 -3.35 -6.32 -10.75
C ALA A 31 -2.63 -4.97 -10.73
N LEU A 32 -2.98 -4.07 -9.81
CA LEU A 32 -2.28 -2.81 -9.59
C LEU A 32 -0.85 -3.01 -9.10
N GLN A 33 -0.64 -3.95 -8.17
CA GLN A 33 0.68 -4.29 -7.68
C GLN A 33 1.58 -4.84 -8.80
N GLU A 34 1.06 -5.70 -9.67
CA GLU A 34 1.82 -6.32 -10.76
C GLU A 34 2.09 -5.35 -11.93
N SER A 35 1.11 -4.52 -12.28
CA SER A 35 1.22 -3.58 -13.40
C SER A 35 1.94 -2.27 -13.04
N GLN A 36 1.74 -1.78 -11.82
CA GLN A 36 2.15 -0.44 -11.39
C GLN A 36 2.71 -0.46 -9.96
N TYR A 37 3.65 -1.36 -9.69
CA TYR A 37 4.25 -1.55 -8.36
C TYR A 37 4.66 -0.25 -7.66
N ALA A 38 5.35 0.65 -8.37
CA ALA A 38 5.81 1.93 -7.81
C ALA A 38 4.66 2.87 -7.43
N SER A 39 3.65 3.02 -8.30
CA SER A 39 2.45 3.82 -8.01
C SER A 39 1.64 3.21 -6.88
N PHE A 40 1.56 1.88 -6.82
CA PHE A 40 0.84 1.15 -5.78
C PHE A 40 1.44 1.40 -4.39
N LEU A 41 2.76 1.24 -4.23
CA LEU A 41 3.45 1.52 -2.97
C LEU A 41 3.33 3.00 -2.57
N LEU A 42 3.47 3.91 -3.53
CA LEU A 42 3.30 5.34 -3.29
C LEU A 42 1.89 5.66 -2.80
N SER A 43 0.87 5.09 -3.43
CA SER A 43 -0.54 5.27 -3.04
C SER A 43 -0.82 4.75 -1.63
N LEU A 44 -0.30 3.56 -1.29
CA LEU A 44 -0.42 3.00 0.05
C LEU A 44 0.25 3.87 1.12
N SER A 45 1.44 4.41 0.84
CA SER A 45 2.14 5.31 1.76
C SER A 45 1.43 6.66 1.94
N ALA A 46 0.87 7.20 0.85
CA ALA A 46 0.10 8.44 0.87
C ALA A 46 -1.21 8.26 1.65
N GLU A 47 -1.93 7.15 1.42
CA GLU A 47 -3.15 6.82 2.15
C GLU A 47 -2.87 6.67 3.66
N LEU A 48 -1.78 5.98 4.03
CA LEU A 48 -1.39 5.78 5.43
C LEU A 48 -1.06 7.10 6.16
N SER A 49 -0.38 8.03 5.48
CA SER A 49 0.05 9.32 6.05
C SER A 49 -1.04 10.39 6.05
N ASN A 50 -2.13 10.17 5.32
CA ASN A 50 -3.24 11.11 5.24
C ASN A 50 -4.22 10.93 6.40
N ASN A 51 -4.30 11.94 7.29
CA ASN A 51 -5.19 11.92 8.45
C ASN A 51 -6.66 12.17 8.11
N ASP A 52 -6.98 12.70 6.93
CA ASP A 52 -8.37 12.94 6.50
C ASP A 52 -9.06 11.64 6.06
N LYS A 53 -8.29 10.55 5.89
CA LYS A 53 -8.80 9.25 5.46
C LYS A 53 -9.27 8.41 6.66
N PRO A 54 -10.24 7.50 6.47
CA PRO A 54 -10.74 6.63 7.54
C PRO A 54 -9.61 5.82 8.19
N VAL A 55 -9.60 5.76 9.53
CA VAL A 55 -8.57 5.04 10.30
C VAL A 55 -8.44 3.58 9.84
N ASP A 56 -9.55 2.92 9.51
CA ASP A 56 -9.56 1.54 9.02
C ASP A 56 -8.86 1.38 7.66
N ALA A 57 -9.06 2.35 6.75
CA ALA A 57 -8.39 2.36 5.45
C ALA A 57 -6.88 2.60 5.61
N ARG A 58 -6.48 3.49 6.53
CA ARG A 58 -5.06 3.73 6.86
C ARG A 58 -4.40 2.49 7.44
N ARG A 59 -5.04 1.83 8.40
CA ARG A 59 -4.55 0.58 9.01
C ARG A 59 -4.40 -0.51 7.95
N LEU A 60 -5.39 -0.68 7.07
CA LEU A 60 -5.31 -1.66 6.00
C LEU A 60 -4.24 -1.32 4.98
N ALA A 61 -4.09 -0.06 4.59
CA ALA A 61 -3.03 0.41 3.70
C ALA A 61 -1.64 0.06 4.27
N GLY A 62 -1.42 0.29 5.57
CA GLY A 62 -0.18 -0.09 6.24
C GLY A 62 0.06 -1.61 6.26
N LEU A 63 -0.98 -2.41 6.49
CA LEU A 63 -0.90 -3.88 6.46
C LEU A 63 -0.57 -4.41 5.07
N VAL A 64 -1.25 -3.91 4.04
CA VAL A 64 -1.01 -4.29 2.64
C VAL A 64 0.40 -3.87 2.23
N LEU A 65 0.81 -2.64 2.57
CA LEU A 65 2.17 -2.15 2.31
C LEU A 65 3.22 -3.06 2.93
N LYS A 66 3.05 -3.46 4.20
CA LYS A 66 3.94 -4.42 4.86
C LYS A 66 3.99 -5.75 4.10
N ASN A 67 2.84 -6.30 3.73
CA ASN A 67 2.76 -7.59 3.02
C ASN A 67 3.36 -7.54 1.61
N THR A 68 3.50 -6.35 1.02
CA THR A 68 4.11 -6.15 -0.30
C THR A 68 5.63 -5.97 -0.26
N LEU A 69 6.18 -5.74 0.92
CA LEU A 69 7.62 -5.53 1.16
C LEU A 69 8.24 -6.68 1.95
N ASP A 70 7.45 -7.39 2.76
CA ASP A 70 7.90 -8.49 3.60
C ASP A 70 7.03 -9.73 3.39
N ALA A 71 7.67 -10.90 3.40
CA ALA A 71 7.03 -12.19 3.27
C ALA A 71 7.64 -13.17 4.27
N ARG A 72 6.85 -14.17 4.69
CA ARG A 72 7.34 -15.26 5.55
C ARG A 72 8.32 -16.20 4.83
N ASP A 73 8.27 -16.21 3.50
CA ASP A 73 9.12 -17.04 2.64
C ASP A 73 10.34 -16.21 2.22
N ASP A 74 11.54 -16.70 2.54
CA ASP A 74 12.80 -16.00 2.28
C ASP A 74 13.04 -15.74 0.78
N ALA A 75 12.59 -16.63 -0.11
CA ALA A 75 12.72 -16.45 -1.55
C ALA A 75 11.81 -15.31 -2.04
N ARG A 76 10.58 -15.24 -1.52
CA ARG A 76 9.66 -14.13 -1.83
C ARG A 76 10.15 -12.81 -1.25
N LYS A 77 10.70 -12.83 -0.03
CA LYS A 77 11.28 -11.65 0.60
C LYS A 77 12.45 -11.10 -0.21
N ALA A 78 13.35 -11.96 -0.70
CA ALA A 78 14.44 -11.56 -1.57
C ALA A 78 13.93 -10.94 -2.88
N ALA A 79 12.86 -11.50 -3.47
CA ALA A 79 12.23 -10.95 -4.67
C ALA A 79 11.63 -9.56 -4.42
N PHE A 80 10.93 -9.35 -3.30
CA PHE A 80 10.41 -8.04 -2.93
C PHE A 80 11.51 -7.01 -2.64
N ALA A 81 12.59 -7.43 -1.97
CA ALA A 81 13.74 -6.57 -1.76
C ALA A 81 14.41 -6.16 -3.08
N ALA A 82 14.56 -7.09 -4.03
CA ALA A 82 15.09 -6.79 -5.36
C ALA A 82 14.16 -5.85 -6.14
N ALA A 83 12.84 -6.08 -6.09
CA ALA A 83 11.85 -5.20 -6.70
C ALA A 83 11.92 -3.79 -6.09
N TRP A 84 12.03 -3.68 -4.76
CA TRP A 84 12.18 -2.41 -4.06
C TRP A 84 13.45 -1.65 -4.46
N VAL A 85 14.60 -2.34 -4.55
CA VAL A 85 15.87 -1.72 -4.98
C VAL A 85 15.82 -1.29 -6.45
N ALA A 86 15.01 -1.96 -7.28
CA ALA A 86 14.80 -1.58 -8.66
C ALA A 86 13.85 -0.39 -8.86
N LEU A 87 13.18 0.10 -7.81
CA LEU A 87 12.39 1.34 -7.91
C LEU A 87 13.27 2.55 -8.21
N ASP A 88 12.65 3.55 -8.82
CA ASP A 88 13.22 4.89 -8.92
C ASP A 88 13.53 5.43 -7.50
N PRO A 89 14.77 5.87 -7.23
CA PRO A 89 15.15 6.43 -5.94
C PRO A 89 14.27 7.58 -5.47
N ALA A 90 13.75 8.41 -6.39
CA ALA A 90 12.86 9.51 -6.04
C ALA A 90 11.51 9.01 -5.49
N VAL A 91 10.99 7.91 -6.03
CA VAL A 91 9.74 7.29 -5.55
C VAL A 91 9.98 6.60 -4.21
N ALA A 92 11.10 5.90 -4.05
CA ALA A 92 11.47 5.28 -2.78
C ALA A 92 11.63 6.32 -1.66
N GLU A 93 12.21 7.49 -1.96
CA GLU A 93 12.34 8.59 -1.00
C GLU A 93 10.98 9.20 -0.63
N ALA A 94 10.10 9.41 -1.61
CA ALA A 94 8.74 9.89 -1.35
C ALA A 94 7.96 8.93 -0.43
N ILE A 95 8.06 7.61 -0.69
CA ILE A 95 7.44 6.59 0.17
C ILE A 95 8.00 6.66 1.59
N ARG A 96 9.33 6.77 1.77
CA ARG A 96 9.96 6.90 3.09
C ARG A 96 9.49 8.17 3.80
N SER A 97 9.40 9.30 3.10
CA SER A 97 8.92 10.57 3.64
C SER A 97 7.48 10.45 4.16
N HIS A 98 6.58 9.86 3.38
CA HIS A 98 5.20 9.59 3.81
C HIS A 98 5.16 8.67 5.03
N LEU A 99 5.95 7.60 5.05
CA LEU A 99 6.03 6.67 6.18
C LEU A 99 6.52 7.36 7.47
N LEU A 100 7.55 8.21 7.37
CA LEU A 100 8.05 8.99 8.52
C LEU A 100 6.99 9.99 9.01
N SER A 101 6.28 10.63 8.09
CA SER A 101 5.17 11.52 8.45
C SER A 101 4.06 10.76 9.17
N ALA A 102 3.70 9.56 8.71
CA ALA A 102 2.69 8.72 9.34
C ALA A 102 3.06 8.28 10.77
N LEU A 103 4.35 8.14 11.10
CA LEU A 103 4.79 7.89 12.48
C LEU A 103 4.60 9.10 13.39
N SER A 104 4.62 10.31 12.82
CA SER A 104 4.41 11.57 13.57
C SER A 104 2.93 11.92 13.72
N THR A 105 2.04 11.24 12.97
CA THR A 105 0.60 11.44 13.11
C THR A 105 0.08 10.64 14.30
N GLU A 106 -0.50 11.33 15.27
CA GLU A 106 -1.20 10.69 16.39
C GLU A 106 -2.38 9.88 15.84
N ILE A 107 -2.39 8.58 16.13
CA ILE A 107 -3.58 7.76 15.95
C ILE A 107 -4.48 8.11 17.13
N GLY A 108 -5.37 9.09 16.96
CA GLY A 108 -6.44 9.34 17.92
C GLY A 108 -7.25 8.05 18.11
N ASP A 109 -7.41 7.64 19.37
CA ASP A 109 -8.12 6.43 19.80
C ASP A 109 -9.57 6.39 19.29
#